data_AF-A0A285LX50-F1
#
_entry.id   AF-A0A285LX50-F1
#
_cell.length_a   1.000
_cell.length_b   1.000
_cell.length_c   1.000
_cell.angle_alpha   90.00
_cell.angle_beta   90.00
_cell.angle_gamma   90.00
#
_symmetry.space_group_name_H-M   'P 1'
#
loop_
_entity.id
_entity.type
_entity.pdbx_description
1 polymer ?
#
loop_
_entity_poly.entity_id
_entity_poly.type
_entity_poly.pdbx_seq_one_letter_code
_entity_poly.pdbx_strand_id
1 'polypeptide(L)'
;MNSCAVTQDYPGFVQCSLGEGSSSLTLYEWDAAAQDAGVSPEGSGFRGSSFHFITDSRDAVDEVMRAAVAAGGAVVQEASAAEWGGYSGYFSDPDGYLWKVATAA
;
A
#
# COMPACT_ATOMS: atom_id res chain seq x y z
N MET A 1 -7.89 4.26 27.77
CA MET A 1 -6.57 4.33 27.11
C MET A 1 -6.14 2.91 26.79
N ASN A 2 -6.45 2.46 25.59
CA ASN A 2 -5.75 1.42 24.84
C ASN A 2 -6.07 1.76 23.39
N SER A 3 -5.30 2.70 22.83
CA SER A 3 -5.52 3.25 21.49
C SER A 3 -5.00 2.35 20.37
N CYS A 4 -4.37 1.22 20.72
CA CYS A 4 -3.89 0.24 19.75
C CYS A 4 -4.70 -1.06 19.85
N ALA A 5 -5.31 -1.48 18.75
CA ALA A 5 -6.12 -2.70 18.68
C ALA A 5 -5.89 -3.41 17.34
N VAL A 6 -5.76 -4.73 17.38
CA VAL A 6 -5.75 -5.56 16.17
C VAL A 6 -7.13 -5.49 15.52
N THR A 7 -7.16 -5.05 14.26
CA THR A 7 -8.38 -4.91 13.46
C THR A 7 -8.54 -6.02 12.43
N GLN A 8 -7.43 -6.63 11.99
CA GLN A 8 -7.42 -7.78 11.09
C GLN A 8 -6.24 -8.69 11.45
N ASP A 9 -6.44 -10.00 11.40
CA ASP A 9 -5.44 -11.02 11.72
C ASP A 9 -5.63 -12.24 10.82
N TYR A 10 -4.68 -12.46 9.92
CA TYR A 10 -4.63 -13.57 8.98
C TYR A 10 -3.20 -14.16 8.98
N PRO A 11 -3.00 -15.42 8.55
CA PRO A 11 -1.64 -15.96 8.39
C PRO A 11 -0.78 -15.03 7.52
N GLY A 12 0.35 -14.57 8.06
CA GLY A 12 1.29 -13.68 7.39
C GLY A 12 0.89 -12.20 7.33
N PHE A 13 -0.22 -11.79 7.97
CA PHE A 13 -0.72 -10.41 7.96
C PHE A 13 -1.43 -10.04 9.26
N VAL A 14 -1.05 -8.92 9.87
CA VAL A 14 -1.84 -8.29 10.94
C VAL A 14 -1.94 -6.79 10.70
N GLN A 15 -3.13 -6.24 10.95
CA GLN A 15 -3.36 -4.81 10.96
C GLN A 15 -3.79 -4.35 12.34
N CYS A 16 -3.20 -3.26 12.80
CA CYS A 16 -3.52 -2.58 14.05
C CYS A 16 -4.04 -1.17 13.76
N SER A 17 -5.16 -0.79 14.37
CA SER A 17 -5.55 0.61 14.52
C SER A 17 -4.62 1.28 15.53
N LEU A 18 -4.22 2.53 15.27
CA LEU A 18 -3.44 3.36 16.20
C LEU A 18 -4.31 4.42 16.91
N GLY A 19 -5.64 4.31 16.79
CA GLY A 19 -6.62 5.21 17.38
C GLY A 19 -7.47 5.92 16.33
N GLU A 20 -8.51 6.59 16.79
CA GLU A 20 -9.43 7.35 15.93
C GLU A 20 -8.69 8.50 15.22
N GLY A 21 -8.89 8.60 13.90
CA GLY A 21 -8.22 9.60 13.06
C GLY A 21 -6.76 9.31 12.72
N SER A 22 -6.18 8.23 13.25
CA SER A 22 -4.81 7.81 12.95
C SER A 22 -4.74 6.87 11.74
N SER A 23 -3.56 6.76 11.13
CA SER A 23 -3.25 5.68 10.20
C SER A 23 -3.23 4.31 10.90
N SER A 24 -3.45 3.26 10.13
CA SER A 24 -3.23 1.88 10.58
C SER A 24 -1.75 1.50 10.44
N LEU A 25 -1.28 0.59 11.30
CA LEU A 25 -0.01 -0.11 11.14
C LEU A 25 -0.29 -1.54 10.69
N THR A 26 0.32 -1.95 9.59
CA THR A 26 0.21 -3.31 9.07
C THR A 26 1.57 -4.00 9.11
N LEU A 27 1.62 -5.23 9.58
CA LEU A 27 2.78 -6.11 9.52
C LEU A 27 2.47 -7.26 8.56
N TYR A 28 3.40 -7.50 7.64
CA TYR A 28 3.36 -8.58 6.67
C TYR A 28 4.56 -9.50 6.89
N GLU A 29 4.41 -10.78 6.54
CA GLU A 29 5.56 -11.60 6.18
C GLU A 29 6.30 -10.99 4.97
N TRP A 30 7.62 -11.08 4.97
CA TRP A 30 8.48 -10.41 4.00
C TRP A 30 8.09 -10.69 2.53
N ASP A 31 7.90 -11.97 2.21
CA ASP A 31 7.56 -12.42 0.86
C ASP A 31 6.14 -11.95 0.46
N ALA A 32 5.20 -11.95 1.40
CA ALA A 32 3.84 -11.46 1.16
C ALA A 32 3.81 -9.93 0.93
N ALA A 33 4.66 -9.17 1.62
CA ALA A 33 4.78 -7.73 1.40
C ALA A 33 5.38 -7.41 0.02
N ALA A 34 6.42 -8.14 -0.37
CA ALA A 34 7.02 -8.01 -1.70
C ALA A 34 6.02 -8.37 -2.81
N GLN A 35 5.24 -9.45 -2.60
CA GLN A 35 4.18 -9.87 -3.51
C GLN A 35 3.06 -8.83 -3.64
N ASP A 36 2.58 -8.25 -2.54
CA ASP A 36 1.54 -7.21 -2.54
C ASP A 36 1.97 -5.98 -3.35
N ALA A 37 3.25 -5.61 -3.28
CA ALA A 37 3.82 -4.49 -4.02
C ALA A 37 4.30 -4.84 -5.44
N GLY A 38 4.22 -6.11 -5.86
CA GLY A 38 4.65 -6.53 -7.20
C GLY A 38 6.16 -6.50 -7.45
N VAL A 39 6.98 -6.68 -6.41
CA VAL A 39 8.44 -6.57 -6.46
C VAL A 39 9.15 -7.84 -5.98
N SER A 40 10.44 -7.98 -6.30
CA SER A 40 11.25 -9.12 -5.85
C SER A 40 11.51 -9.06 -4.34
N PRO A 41 11.40 -10.19 -3.61
CA PRO A 41 11.75 -10.27 -2.19
C PRO A 41 13.27 -10.22 -1.93
N GLU A 42 14.12 -10.27 -2.97
CA GLU A 42 15.59 -10.29 -2.82
C GLU A 42 16.19 -8.95 -2.33
N GLY A 43 15.40 -7.87 -2.27
CA GLY A 43 15.73 -6.68 -1.46
C GLY A 43 16.51 -5.55 -2.14
N SER A 44 16.57 -5.49 -3.48
CA SER A 44 17.19 -4.34 -4.19
C SER A 44 16.22 -3.16 -4.43
N GLY A 45 14.91 -3.39 -4.36
CA GLY A 45 13.86 -2.37 -4.50
C GLY A 45 12.92 -2.28 -3.29
N PHE A 46 12.45 -3.41 -2.78
CA PHE A 46 11.63 -3.44 -1.57
C PHE A 46 12.47 -3.20 -0.32
N ARG A 47 12.21 -2.10 0.37
CA ARG A 47 12.93 -1.71 1.59
C ARG A 47 12.27 -2.20 2.88
N GLY A 48 11.40 -3.22 2.80
CA GLY A 48 10.68 -3.76 3.96
C GLY A 48 9.56 -2.87 4.50
N SER A 49 9.18 -1.82 3.76
CA SER A 49 8.08 -0.92 4.12
C SER A 49 7.46 -0.28 2.87
N SER A 50 6.16 0.00 2.95
CA SER A 50 5.37 0.75 1.96
C SER A 50 4.40 1.68 2.67
N PHE A 51 3.98 2.74 1.98
CA PHE A 51 2.93 3.65 2.42
C PHE A 51 1.64 3.37 1.65
N HIS A 52 0.51 3.32 2.34
CA HIS A 52 -0.78 3.03 1.71
C HIS A 52 -1.65 4.28 1.81
N PHE A 53 -1.97 4.88 0.67
CA PHE A 53 -2.91 6.00 0.56
C PHE A 53 -4.27 5.47 0.08
N ILE A 54 -5.24 5.50 0.99
CA ILE A 54 -6.60 5.05 0.72
C ILE A 54 -7.43 6.24 0.23
N THR A 55 -8.10 6.05 -0.91
CA THR A 55 -8.91 7.05 -1.59
C THR A 55 -10.35 6.58 -1.73
N ASP A 56 -11.25 7.52 -2.01
CA ASP A 56 -12.70 7.24 -2.02
C ASP A 56 -13.22 6.67 -3.36
N SER A 57 -12.39 6.62 -4.42
CA SER A 57 -12.84 6.19 -5.74
C SER A 57 -11.71 5.68 -6.63
N ARG A 58 -12.06 4.91 -7.67
CA ARG A 58 -11.10 4.42 -8.68
C ARG A 58 -10.46 5.58 -9.46
N ASP A 59 -11.25 6.59 -9.81
CA ASP A 59 -10.75 7.78 -10.51
C ASP A 59 -9.71 8.54 -9.67
N ALA A 60 -9.91 8.60 -8.34
CA ALA A 60 -8.94 9.19 -7.43
C ALA A 60 -7.63 8.37 -7.37
N VAL A 61 -7.70 7.03 -7.42
CA VAL A 61 -6.51 6.18 -7.55
C VAL A 61 -5.74 6.55 -8.81
N ASP A 62 -6.41 6.59 -9.97
CA ASP A 62 -5.79 6.92 -11.25
C ASP A 62 -5.19 8.31 -11.27
N GLU A 63 -5.87 9.29 -10.67
CA GLU A 63 -5.40 10.67 -10.59
C GLU A 63 -4.12 10.78 -9.75
N VAL A 64 -4.09 10.15 -8.57
CA VAL A 64 -2.89 10.16 -7.71
C VAL A 64 -1.73 9.45 -8.40
N MET A 65 -1.98 8.31 -9.05
CA MET A 65 -0.95 7.58 -9.80
C MET A 65 -0.34 8.45 -10.91
N ARG A 66 -1.18 9.13 -11.72
CA ARG A 66 -0.71 10.08 -12.74
C ARG A 66 0.08 11.24 -12.13
N ALA A 67 -0.40 11.80 -11.03
CA ALA A 67 0.25 12.92 -10.35
C ALA A 67 1.63 12.51 -9.80
N ALA A 68 1.74 11.31 -9.22
CA ALA A 68 3.00 10.77 -8.72
C ALA A 68 4.04 10.60 -9.83
N VAL A 69 3.62 10.06 -10.99
CA VAL A 69 4.50 9.94 -12.16
C VAL A 69 4.92 11.32 -12.69
N ALA A 70 3.99 12.27 -12.79
CA ALA A 70 4.30 13.64 -13.21
C ALA A 70 5.28 14.35 -12.26
N ALA A 71 5.30 13.97 -10.98
CA ALA A 71 6.23 14.46 -9.97
C ALA A 71 7.60 13.73 -9.96
N GLY A 72 7.82 12.77 -10.87
CA GLY A 72 9.07 12.03 -10.99
C GLY A 72 9.06 10.64 -10.35
N GLY A 73 7.90 10.18 -9.87
CA GLY A 73 7.72 8.79 -9.44
C GLY A 73 7.71 7.81 -10.62
N ALA A 74 7.92 6.53 -10.34
CA ALA A 74 7.89 5.45 -11.31
C ALA A 74 6.75 4.48 -11.00
N VAL A 75 5.98 4.09 -12.01
CA VAL A 75 4.96 3.03 -11.83
C VAL A 75 5.68 1.72 -11.52
N VAL A 76 5.25 1.06 -10.45
CA VAL A 76 5.68 -0.27 -10.03
C VAL A 76 4.63 -1.30 -10.41
N GLN A 77 3.35 -0.96 -10.19
CA GLN A 77 2.21 -1.76 -10.62
C GLN A 77 1.11 -0.82 -11.13
N GLU A 78 0.63 -1.07 -12.34
CA GLU A 78 -0.49 -0.33 -12.93
C GLU A 78 -1.76 -0.48 -12.08
N ALA A 79 -2.54 0.61 -12.02
CA ALA A 79 -3.78 0.60 -11.28
C ALA A 79 -4.79 -0.37 -11.92
N SER A 80 -5.28 -1.32 -11.14
CA SER A 80 -6.16 -2.40 -11.62
C SER A 80 -7.11 -2.88 -10.52
N ALA A 81 -8.16 -3.59 -10.93
CA ALA A 81 -9.07 -4.23 -9.98
C ALA A 81 -8.32 -5.31 -9.21
N ALA A 82 -8.45 -5.30 -7.89
CA ALA A 82 -7.80 -6.25 -7.01
C ALA A 82 -8.75 -7.39 -6.62
N GLU A 83 -8.20 -8.56 -6.30
CA GLU A 83 -8.99 -9.76 -5.96
C GLU A 83 -9.86 -9.58 -4.72
N TRP A 84 -9.45 -8.71 -3.78
CA TRP A 84 -10.19 -8.36 -2.58
C TRP A 84 -11.35 -7.39 -2.82
N GLY A 85 -11.63 -7.02 -4.07
CA GLY A 85 -12.83 -6.27 -4.47
C GLY A 85 -12.62 -4.77 -4.72
N GLY A 86 -11.47 -4.21 -4.37
CA GLY A 86 -11.16 -2.81 -4.65
C GLY A 86 -10.35 -2.58 -5.92
N TYR A 87 -9.70 -1.42 -5.97
CA TYR A 87 -8.90 -0.97 -7.09
C TYR A 87 -7.61 -0.35 -6.53
N SER A 88 -6.45 -0.74 -7.06
CA SER A 88 -5.18 -0.27 -6.55
C SER A 88 -4.05 -0.28 -7.57
N GLY A 89 -3.08 0.60 -7.38
CA GLY A 89 -1.79 0.60 -8.08
C GLY A 89 -0.64 0.90 -7.12
N TYR A 90 0.60 0.68 -7.58
CA TYR A 90 1.82 1.01 -6.86
C TYR A 90 2.73 1.91 -7.67
N PHE A 91 3.32 2.89 -7.00
CA PHE A 91 4.44 3.66 -7.53
C PHE A 91 5.61 3.69 -6.54
N SER A 92 6.81 3.93 -7.07
CA SER A 92 7.98 4.32 -6.30
C SER A 92 8.13 5.83 -6.36
N ASP A 93 8.36 6.47 -5.22
CA ASP A 93 8.78 7.87 -5.21
C ASP A 93 10.26 8.02 -5.64
N PRO A 94 10.77 9.25 -5.85
CA PRO A 94 12.15 9.48 -6.27
C PRO A 94 13.24 8.93 -5.33
N ASP A 95 12.92 8.68 -4.06
CA ASP A 95 13.84 8.13 -3.07
C ASP A 95 13.79 6.59 -2.99
N GLY A 96 12.84 5.99 -3.72
CA GLY A 96 12.67 4.55 -3.78
C GLY A 96 11.74 3.98 -2.72
N TYR A 97 10.90 4.79 -2.08
CA TYR A 97 9.84 4.27 -1.22
C TYR A 97 8.62 3.86 -2.04
N LEU A 98 8.00 2.75 -1.65
CA LEU A 98 6.83 2.23 -2.33
C LEU A 98 5.55 2.81 -1.74
N TRP A 99 4.66 3.20 -2.63
CA TRP A 99 3.35 3.75 -2.30
C TRP A 99 2.26 2.94 -2.99
N LYS A 100 1.36 2.36 -2.21
CA LYS A 100 0.08 1.83 -2.70
C LYS A 100 -0.94 2.96 -2.70
N VAL A 101 -1.63 3.13 -3.82
CA VAL A 101 -2.86 3.93 -3.85
C VAL A 101 -4.01 2.97 -4.07
N ALA A 102 -5.01 2.98 -3.20
CA ALA A 102 -6.09 2.01 -3.23
C ALA A 102 -7.44 2.62 -2.85
N THR A 103 -8.54 2.00 -3.27
CA THR A 103 -9.84 2.20 -2.63
C THR A 103 -9.94 1.38 -1.36
N ALA A 104 -10.86 1.75 -0.45
CA ALA A 104 -11.31 0.82 0.58
C ALA A 104 -12.01 -0.39 -0.06
N ALA A 105 -12.03 -1.52 0.65
CA ALA A 105 -12.80 -2.72 0.32
C ALA A 105 -14.20 -2.64 0.96
#